data_AF-A0A0F9S3Q2-F1
#
_entry.id   AF-A0A0F9S3Q2-F1
#
_cell.length_a   1.000
_cell.length_b   1.000
_cell.length_c   1.000
_cell.angle_alpha   90.00
_cell.angle_beta   90.00
_cell.angle_gamma   90.00
#
_symmetry.space_group_name_H-M   'P 1'
#
loop_
_entity.id
_entity.type
_entity.pdbx_description
1 polymer ?
#
loop_
_entity_poly.entity_id
_entity_poly.type
_entity_poly.pdbx_seq_one_letter_code
_entity_poly.pdbx_strand_id
1 'polypeptide(L)'
;MAGNVVEIWRLTEDTGEDRLDGRVRLVDGRIRFEGLSETFVANLHEDGILGKHADRGEVFPKDGRKFLDALPFEFFSAYLRAVFADETP
;
A
#
# COMPACT_ATOMS: atom_id res chain seq x y z
N MET A 1 13.26 13.72 7.96
CA MET A 1 11.79 13.79 7.92
C MET A 1 11.28 12.38 7.89
N ALA A 2 10.50 12.02 8.91
CA ALA A 2 9.64 10.85 8.90
C ALA A 2 8.88 10.75 7.58
N GLY A 3 9.09 9.69 6.81
CA GLY A 3 8.38 9.49 5.55
C GLY A 3 7.13 8.64 5.81
N ASN A 4 5.96 9.01 5.28
CA ASN A 4 4.75 8.17 5.42
C ASN A 4 5.08 6.72 5.02
N VAL A 5 4.85 5.80 5.95
CA VAL A 5 4.94 4.36 5.73
C VAL A 5 3.56 3.76 5.85
N VAL A 6 3.23 2.86 4.93
CA VAL A 6 2.00 2.09 4.94
C VAL A 6 2.37 0.62 5.03
N GLU A 7 1.79 -0.08 5.99
CA GLU A 7 1.92 -1.53 6.13
C GLU A 7 0.80 -2.22 5.36
N ILE A 8 1.17 -3.25 4.60
CA ILE A 8 0.24 -4.11 3.87
C ILE A 8 0.14 -5.43 4.62
N TRP A 9 -1.06 -5.70 5.12
CA TRP A 9 -1.38 -6.90 5.88
C TRP A 9 -2.30 -7.79 5.06
N ARG A 10 -2.06 -9.10 5.12
CA ARG A 10 -2.87 -10.11 4.47
C ARG A 10 -3.54 -11.00 5.51
N LEU A 11 -4.83 -11.25 5.35
CA LEU A 11 -5.54 -12.27 6.11
C LEU A 11 -5.16 -13.65 5.54
N THR A 12 -4.57 -14.52 6.34
CA THR A 12 -4.29 -15.90 5.92
C THR A 12 -5.57 -16.72 5.97
N GLU A 13 -5.98 -17.28 4.83
CA GLU A 13 -7.22 -18.07 4.72
C GLU A 13 -7.23 -19.31 5.63
N ASP A 14 -6.05 -19.88 5.88
CA ASP A 14 -5.91 -21.10 6.70
C ASP A 14 -6.09 -20.87 8.20
N THR A 15 -5.70 -19.70 8.71
CA THR A 15 -5.67 -19.41 10.15
C THR A 15 -6.60 -18.26 10.56
N GLY A 16 -7.05 -17.44 9.62
CA GLY A 16 -7.79 -16.22 9.89
C GLY A 16 -6.95 -15.14 10.59
N GLU A 17 -5.63 -15.26 10.58
CA GLU A 17 -4.72 -14.30 11.22
C GLU A 17 -4.24 -13.22 10.25
N ASP A 18 -3.99 -12.03 10.78
CA ASP A 18 -3.34 -10.96 10.02
C ASP A 18 -1.83 -11.22 9.96
N ARG A 19 -1.29 -11.29 8.75
CA ARG A 19 0.15 -11.35 8.49
C ARG A 19 0.62 -10.10 7.79
N LEU A 20 1.67 -9.45 8.33
CA LEU A 20 2.36 -8.38 7.62
C LEU A 20 3.03 -8.96 6.36
N ASP A 21 2.54 -8.54 5.20
CA ASP A 21 3.05 -8.96 3.89
C ASP A 21 4.16 -8.04 3.42
N GLY A 22 4.11 -6.75 3.80
CA GLY A 22 5.19 -5.83 3.53
C GLY A 22 4.85 -4.37 3.81
N ARG A 23 5.69 -3.47 3.31
CA ARG A 23 5.60 -2.03 3.53
C ARG A 23 5.76 -1.23 2.25
N VAL A 24 5.08 -0.10 2.19
CA VAL A 24 5.21 0.91 1.14
C VAL A 24 5.62 2.22 1.78
N ARG A 25 6.66 2.87 1.27
CA ARG A 25 7.16 4.15 1.82
C ARG A 25 7.69 5.10 0.75
N LEU A 26 7.77 6.39 1.09
CA LEU A 26 8.41 7.40 0.25
C LEU A 26 9.87 7.59 0.66
N VAL A 27 10.81 7.32 -0.25
CA VAL A 27 12.25 7.55 -0.05
C VAL A 27 12.75 8.41 -1.22
N ASP A 28 13.32 9.58 -0.91
CA ASP A 28 13.84 10.53 -1.90
C ASP A 28 12.83 10.88 -3.01
N GLY A 29 11.55 11.02 -2.64
CA GLY A 29 10.46 11.31 -3.58
C GLY A 29 9.99 10.13 -4.42
N ARG A 30 10.53 8.92 -4.20
CA ARG A 30 10.15 7.69 -4.91
C ARG A 30 9.49 6.68 -3.98
N ILE A 31 8.54 5.91 -4.52
CA ILE A 31 7.94 4.81 -3.78
C ILE A 31 8.93 3.65 -3.68
N ARG A 32 9.02 3.07 -2.49
CA ARG A 32 9.73 1.84 -2.17
C ARG A 32 8.74 0.82 -1.64
N PHE A 33 8.76 -0.37 -2.22
CA PHE A 33 8.01 -1.55 -1.78
C PHE A 33 8.98 -2.52 -1.11
N GLU A 34 8.62 -3.03 0.07
CA GLU A 34 9.52 -3.82 0.93
C GLU A 34 8.79 -5.03 1.47
N GLY A 35 9.38 -6.23 1.33
CA GLY A 35 8.76 -7.48 1.77
C GLY A 35 7.60 -7.97 0.88
N LEU A 36 7.06 -7.11 0.02
CA LEU A 36 5.99 -7.44 -0.93
C LEU A 36 6.50 -8.30 -2.08
N SER A 37 5.66 -9.22 -2.57
CA SER A 37 5.99 -10.06 -3.72
C SER A 37 6.08 -9.25 -5.02
N GLU A 38 6.94 -9.68 -5.94
CA GLU A 38 7.08 -9.00 -7.25
C GLU A 38 5.77 -9.01 -8.04
N THR A 39 5.00 -10.09 -7.97
CA THR A 39 3.66 -10.17 -8.60
C THR A 39 2.70 -9.14 -8.04
N PHE A 40 2.68 -8.95 -6.71
CA PHE A 40 1.82 -7.96 -6.08
C PHE A 40 2.18 -6.54 -6.53
N VAL A 41 3.49 -6.25 -6.58
CA VAL A 41 3.99 -4.95 -7.04
C VAL A 41 3.66 -4.74 -8.52
N ALA A 42 3.80 -5.77 -9.37
CA ALA A 42 3.44 -5.70 -10.78
C ALA A 42 1.95 -5.38 -10.99
N ASN A 43 1.05 -6.10 -10.31
CA ASN A 43 -0.39 -5.86 -10.41
C ASN A 43 -0.74 -4.42 -9.97
N LEU A 44 -0.13 -3.92 -8.89
CA LEU A 44 -0.32 -2.53 -8.47
C LEU A 44 0.16 -1.50 -9.49
N HIS A 45 1.18 -1.83 -10.29
CA HIS A 45 1.66 -0.97 -11.35
C HIS A 45 0.72 -0.95 -12.56
N GLU A 46 0.04 -2.05 -12.85
CA GLU A 46 -0.90 -2.18 -13.96
C GLU A 46 -2.29 -1.61 -13.62
N ASP A 47 -2.82 -1.96 -12.46
CA ASP A 47 -4.20 -1.68 -12.07
C ASP A 47 -4.34 -0.36 -11.28
N GLY A 48 -3.27 0.09 -10.61
CA GLY A 48 -3.35 1.20 -9.66
C GLY A 48 -4.30 0.88 -8.49
N ILE A 49 -4.66 1.92 -7.74
CA ILE A 49 -5.69 1.84 -6.69
C ILE A 49 -6.67 2.99 -6.84
N LEU A 50 -7.93 2.79 -6.44
CA LEU A 50 -8.85 3.90 -6.26
C LEU A 50 -8.46 4.67 -4.98
N GLY A 51 -8.73 5.96 -4.92
CA GLY A 51 -8.45 6.80 -3.74
C GLY A 51 -9.68 7.60 -3.28
N LYS A 52 -9.74 8.00 -2.00
CA LYS A 52 -10.75 8.95 -1.49
C LYS A 52 -10.80 10.29 -2.25
N HIS A 53 -9.74 10.60 -2.99
CA HIS A 53 -9.62 11.75 -3.90
C HIS A 53 -9.83 11.38 -5.38
N ALA A 54 -10.33 10.18 -5.68
CA ALA A 54 -10.54 9.62 -7.00
C ALA A 54 -11.80 10.13 -7.70
N ASP A 55 -12.20 11.37 -7.40
CA ASP A 55 -13.02 12.19 -8.31
C ASP A 55 -12.41 12.25 -9.74
N ARG A 56 -11.17 11.76 -9.92
CA ARG A 56 -10.35 11.76 -11.14
C ARG A 56 -9.82 10.38 -11.61
N GLY A 57 -10.22 9.26 -11.01
CA GLY A 57 -9.78 7.91 -11.42
C GLY A 57 -8.64 7.29 -10.59
N GLU A 58 -8.07 6.20 -11.10
CA GLU A 58 -7.02 5.39 -10.45
C GLU A 58 -5.73 6.18 -10.16
N VAL A 59 -5.09 5.86 -9.04
CA VAL A 59 -3.80 6.39 -8.60
C VAL A 59 -2.75 5.30 -8.72
N PHE A 60 -1.61 5.62 -9.33
CA PHE A 60 -0.56 4.66 -9.62
C PHE A 60 0.67 4.88 -8.73
N PRO A 61 1.55 3.88 -8.53
CA PRO A 61 2.78 4.06 -7.75
C PRO A 61 3.67 5.23 -8.20
N LYS A 62 3.65 5.56 -9.49
CA LYS A 62 4.39 6.70 -10.06
C LYS A 62 3.91 8.06 -9.54
N ASP A 63 2.70 8.13 -8.98
CA ASP A 63 2.13 9.35 -8.41
C ASP A 63 2.66 9.65 -6.99
N GLY A 64 3.55 8.79 -6.46
CA GLY A 64 4.35 9.08 -5.28
C GLY A 64 3.48 9.29 -4.04
N ARG A 65 3.56 10.49 -3.45
CA ARG A 65 2.84 10.83 -2.23
C ARG A 65 1.33 10.57 -2.34
N LYS A 66 0.71 10.90 -3.49
CA LYS A 66 -0.73 10.67 -3.69
C LYS A 66 -1.13 9.21 -3.58
N PHE A 67 -0.27 8.31 -4.08
CA PHE A 67 -0.47 6.87 -3.97
C PHE A 67 -0.39 6.41 -2.52
N LEU A 68 0.62 6.88 -1.76
CA LEU A 68 0.76 6.56 -0.34
C LEU A 68 -0.42 7.04 0.50
N ASP A 69 -0.95 8.23 0.22
CA ASP A 69 -2.06 8.78 0.97
C ASP A 69 -3.39 8.07 0.66
N ALA A 70 -3.49 7.40 -0.50
CA ALA A 70 -4.67 6.61 -0.91
C ALA A 70 -4.63 5.15 -0.43
N LEU A 71 -3.44 4.56 -0.29
CA LEU A 71 -3.27 3.16 0.12
C LEU A 71 -4.08 2.75 1.37
N PRO A 72 -4.15 3.54 2.46
CA PRO A 72 -4.89 3.17 3.68
C PRO A 72 -6.41 3.01 3.52
N PHE A 73 -6.99 3.39 2.37
CA PHE A 73 -8.45 3.49 2.22
C PHE A 73 -9.04 2.49 1.21
N GLU A 74 -8.36 2.20 0.10
CA GLU A 74 -8.98 1.52 -1.07
C GLU A 74 -8.12 0.41 -1.66
N PHE A 75 -7.44 -0.33 -0.79
CA PHE A 75 -6.84 -1.60 -1.18
C PHE A 75 -7.92 -2.69 -1.26
N PHE A 76 -8.64 -2.75 -2.38
CA PHE A 76 -9.84 -3.58 -2.52
C PHE A 76 -9.48 -5.08 -2.63
N SER A 77 -9.37 -5.76 -1.48
CA SER A 77 -9.68 -7.18 -1.39
C SER A 77 -10.09 -7.55 0.03
N ALA A 78 -10.94 -8.57 0.18
CA ALA A 78 -11.32 -9.12 1.49
C ALA A 78 -10.14 -9.68 2.29
N TYR A 79 -8.96 -9.80 1.65
CA TYR A 79 -7.78 -10.48 2.17
C TYR A 79 -6.59 -9.56 2.37
N LEU A 80 -6.66 -8.30 1.96
CA LEU A 80 -5.54 -7.35 2.07
C LEU A 80 -6.02 -6.02 2.63
N ARG A 81 -5.35 -5.56 3.69
CA ARG A 81 -5.58 -4.23 4.28
C ARG A 81 -4.28 -3.44 4.31
N ALA A 82 -4.40 -2.14 4.13
CA ALA A 82 -3.30 -1.20 4.27
C ALA A 82 -3.57 -0.29 5.48
N VAL A 83 -2.57 -0.09 6.33
CA VAL A 83 -2.69 0.77 7.52
C VAL A 83 -1.48 1.68 7.62
N PHE A 84 -1.67 2.88 8.17
CA PHE A 84 -0.52 3.72 8.52
C PHE A 84 0.34 2.98 9.53
N ALA A 85 1.64 2.88 9.26
CA ALA A 85 2.58 2.38 10.23
C ALA A 85 2.79 3.48 11.28
N ASP A 86 2.57 3.17 12.56
CA ASP A 86 3.11 4.02 13.62
C ASP A 86 4.65 3.94 13.52
N GLU A 87 5.29 5.08 13.30
CA GLU A 87 6.72 5.17 13.54
C GLU A 87 6.94 4.99 15.04
N THR A 88 7.19 3.74 15.46
CA THR A 88 7.66 3.52 16.83
C THR A 88 9.06 4.12 16.91
N PRO A 89 9.28 5.15 17.76
CA PRO A 89 10.56 5.85 17.86
C PRO A 89 11.71 4.95 18.33
#